data_AF-A0A7C3KPS1-F1
#
_entry.id   AF-A0A7C3KPS1-F1
#
_cell.length_a   1.000
_cell.length_b   1.000
_cell.length_c   1.000
_cell.angle_alpha   90.00
_cell.angle_beta   90.00
_cell.angle_gamma   90.00
#
_symmetry.space_group_name_H-M   'P 1'
#
loop_
_entity.id
_entity.type
_entity.pdbx_description
1 polymer ?
#
loop_
_entity_poly.entity_id
_entity_poly.type
_entity_poly.pdbx_seq_one_letter_code
_entity_poly.pdbx_strand_id
1 'polypeptide(L)'
;MQNHSTILDQITWGIHLNFEGHSASPPPPLSWLTQLQQQDWQRRGVVLWDADLRIVAHLYAGYALELLEHLQGNDTWKTEGLIIGSPAFQLSSNNTNTPSTKLGGELVLKNQIELGTDQAQTLVEFLSAQENLLKLISSYDKEDAKQALNKVFRLIADYGRKVRERKGDIELIENKEPKVIPTSIPRGSYFTVYQAAQVCKVTSKQIRAWIRMGKLEALDLPGLGIIIEAGKLNEFLDRRISESN
;
A
#
# COMPACT_ATOMS: atom_id res chain seq x y z
N MET A 1 -1.83 29.60 29.04
CA MET A 1 -1.64 28.87 27.77
C MET A 1 -2.90 29.07 26.96
N GLN A 2 -2.87 29.91 25.93
CA GLN A 2 -4.02 30.10 25.04
C GLN A 2 -4.13 28.86 24.15
N ASN A 3 -5.34 28.28 24.07
CA ASN A 3 -5.62 27.17 23.14
C ASN A 3 -5.56 27.71 21.71
N HIS A 4 -4.38 27.69 21.11
CA HIS A 4 -4.12 28.12 19.73
C HIS A 4 -4.67 27.13 18.68
N SER A 5 -5.40 26.09 19.10
CA SER A 5 -5.63 24.90 18.28
C SER A 5 -6.90 24.94 17.41
N THR A 6 -7.73 25.98 17.50
CA THR A 6 -9.04 25.95 16.82
C THR A 6 -9.53 27.36 16.46
N ILE A 7 -9.71 27.63 15.17
CA ILE A 7 -10.53 28.73 14.67
C ILE A 7 -11.81 28.07 14.15
N LEU A 8 -12.97 28.43 14.70
CA LEU A 8 -14.20 27.73 14.34
C LEU A 8 -15.44 28.62 14.36
N ASP A 9 -15.97 28.86 13.17
CA ASP A 9 -17.41 28.90 12.96
C ASP A 9 -17.87 27.44 12.74
N GLN A 10 -18.32 26.77 13.80
CA GLN A 10 -18.47 25.31 13.87
C GLN A 10 -19.53 24.71 12.93
N ILE A 11 -20.27 25.54 12.21
CA ILE A 11 -21.52 25.12 11.59
C ILE A 11 -21.31 24.64 10.15
N THR A 12 -20.34 25.19 9.41
CA THR A 12 -20.19 24.92 7.96
C THR A 12 -18.81 24.42 7.56
N TRP A 13 -17.73 25.01 8.07
CA TRP A 13 -16.37 24.58 7.76
C TRP A 13 -15.41 24.84 8.92
N GLY A 14 -14.24 24.24 8.90
CA GLY A 14 -13.27 24.47 9.98
C GLY A 14 -11.86 24.02 9.70
N ILE A 15 -10.97 24.47 10.59
CA ILE A 15 -9.57 24.07 10.64
C ILE A 15 -9.10 23.86 12.08
N HIS A 16 -8.34 22.79 12.30
CA HIS A 16 -7.67 22.54 13.57
C HIS A 16 -6.30 21.91 13.38
N LEU A 17 -5.42 22.07 14.37
CA LEU A 17 -4.08 21.49 14.36
C LEU A 17 -3.93 20.48 15.50
N ASN A 18 -3.54 19.26 15.13
CA ASN A 18 -3.19 18.19 16.05
C ASN A 18 -1.67 18.14 16.22
N PHE A 19 -1.18 18.57 17.37
CA PHE A 19 0.25 18.58 17.69
C PHE A 19 0.74 17.28 18.35
N GLU A 20 0.01 16.76 19.34
CA GLU A 20 0.41 15.58 20.11
C GLU A 20 -0.58 14.43 19.91
N GLY A 21 -0.04 13.22 19.72
CA GLY A 21 -0.88 12.01 19.70
C GLY A 21 -1.38 11.56 21.08
N HIS A 22 -0.93 12.19 22.19
CA HIS A 22 -1.10 11.62 23.54
C HIS A 22 -1.40 12.60 24.70
N SER A 23 -1.17 13.92 24.62
CA SER A 23 -1.18 14.77 25.84
C SER A 23 -2.27 15.85 25.92
N ALA A 24 -2.99 16.11 24.83
CA ALA A 24 -4.24 16.87 24.85
C ALA A 24 -5.22 16.17 23.91
N SER A 25 -6.31 15.62 24.45
CA SER A 25 -7.33 14.97 23.63
C SER A 25 -7.76 15.93 22.52
N PRO A 26 -7.67 15.54 21.23
CA PRO A 26 -8.19 16.36 20.15
C PRO A 26 -9.66 16.70 20.45
N PRO A 27 -10.19 17.80 19.89
CA PRO A 27 -11.61 18.10 20.01
C PRO A 27 -12.43 16.85 19.65
N PRO A 28 -13.57 16.60 20.31
CA PRO A 28 -14.38 15.43 20.03
C PRO A 28 -14.71 15.40 18.53
N PRO A 29 -14.59 14.22 17.88
CA PRO A 29 -14.87 14.11 16.46
C PRO A 29 -16.32 14.49 16.18
N LEU A 30 -16.54 15.13 15.04
CA LEU A 30 -17.89 15.46 14.57
C LEU A 30 -18.70 14.17 14.41
N SER A 31 -19.96 14.20 14.84
CA SER A 31 -20.82 13.00 14.91
C SER A 31 -21.11 12.35 13.55
N TRP A 32 -20.94 13.10 12.46
CA TRP A 32 -21.14 12.62 11.10
C TRP A 32 -19.92 11.92 10.50
N LEU A 33 -18.77 11.93 11.17
CA LEU A 33 -17.53 11.34 10.65
C LEU A 33 -17.62 9.81 10.61
N THR A 34 -17.24 9.24 9.47
CA THR A 34 -17.01 7.80 9.33
C THR A 34 -15.83 7.35 10.18
N GLN A 35 -15.74 6.04 10.49
CA GLN A 35 -14.61 5.49 11.25
C GLN A 35 -13.24 5.82 10.63
N LEU A 36 -13.13 5.82 9.30
CA LEU A 36 -11.90 6.18 8.60
C LEU A 36 -11.56 7.66 8.81
N GLN A 37 -12.54 8.55 8.65
CA GLN A 37 -12.34 9.99 8.87
C GLN A 37 -12.06 10.32 10.34
N GLN A 38 -12.58 9.54 11.29
CA GLN A 38 -12.23 9.69 12.71
C GLN A 38 -10.75 9.37 12.98
N GLN A 39 -10.15 8.45 12.22
CA GLN A 39 -8.71 8.22 12.31
C GLN A 39 -7.95 9.44 11.79
N ASP A 40 -8.35 9.99 10.64
CA ASP A 40 -7.75 11.20 10.09
C ASP A 40 -7.90 12.41 11.02
N TRP A 41 -9.05 12.53 11.70
CA TRP A 41 -9.31 13.55 12.72
C TRP A 41 -8.34 13.50 13.90
N GLN A 42 -7.84 12.31 14.24
CA GLN A 42 -6.91 12.11 15.36
C GLN A 42 -5.44 12.15 14.93
N ARG A 43 -5.14 12.17 13.63
CA ARG A 43 -3.75 12.17 13.15
C ARG A 43 -3.09 13.52 13.39
N ARG A 44 -1.79 13.50 13.74
CA ARG A 44 -0.96 14.71 13.84
C ARG A 44 -0.96 15.47 12.51
N GLY A 45 -1.01 16.80 12.57
CA GLY A 45 -1.08 17.67 11.40
C GLY A 45 -2.33 18.56 11.39
N VAL A 46 -2.62 19.15 10.24
CA VAL A 46 -3.76 20.05 10.06
C VAL A 46 -4.96 19.24 9.57
N VAL A 47 -6.11 19.46 10.17
CA VAL A 47 -7.38 18.85 9.75
C VAL A 47 -8.30 19.99 9.33
N LEU A 48 -8.81 19.89 8.11
CA LEU A 48 -9.85 20.74 7.57
C LEU A 48 -11.12 19.92 7.35
N TRP A 49 -12.27 20.55 7.51
CA TRP A 49 -13.53 19.90 7.21
C TRP A 49 -14.54 20.86 6.61
N ASP A 50 -15.46 20.27 5.87
CA ASP A 50 -16.67 20.88 5.37
C ASP A 50 -17.83 20.03 5.89
N ALA A 51 -18.66 20.62 6.76
CA ALA A 51 -19.77 19.95 7.43
C ALA A 51 -20.94 19.67 6.48
N ASP A 52 -21.16 20.55 5.49
CA ASP A 52 -22.23 20.42 4.51
C ASP A 52 -21.95 19.28 3.53
N LEU A 53 -20.69 19.19 3.07
CA LEU A 53 -20.23 18.12 2.19
C LEU A 53 -19.84 16.84 2.94
N ARG A 54 -19.71 16.91 4.27
CA ARG A 54 -19.21 15.82 5.15
C ARG A 54 -17.84 15.29 4.71
N ILE A 55 -16.96 16.21 4.32
CA ILE A 55 -15.61 15.92 3.86
C ILE A 55 -14.61 16.34 4.95
N VAL A 56 -13.58 15.52 5.13
CA VAL A 56 -12.42 15.85 5.98
C VAL A 56 -11.16 15.68 5.16
N ALA A 57 -10.35 16.73 5.12
CA ALA A 57 -9.02 16.73 4.54
C ALA A 57 -7.99 16.82 5.68
N HIS A 58 -7.13 15.81 5.76
CA HIS A 58 -5.94 15.82 6.61
C HIS A 58 -4.70 16.21 5.80
N LEU A 59 -3.93 17.15 6.34
CA LEU A 59 -2.63 17.58 5.82
C LEU A 59 -1.55 17.22 6.84
N TYR A 60 -0.58 16.41 6.44
CA TYR A 60 0.61 16.23 7.24
C TYR A 60 1.43 17.53 7.29
N ALA A 61 2.17 17.74 8.39
CA ALA A 61 2.80 19.04 8.66
C ALA A 61 3.81 19.46 7.56
N GLY A 62 4.52 18.50 6.97
CA GLY A 62 5.40 18.76 5.82
C GLY A 62 4.64 19.36 4.62
N TYR A 63 3.50 18.78 4.24
CA TYR A 63 2.69 19.29 3.13
C TYR A 63 2.02 20.62 3.45
N ALA A 64 1.58 20.81 4.69
CA ALA A 64 1.02 22.10 5.12
C ALA A 64 2.06 23.24 4.99
N LEU A 65 3.33 22.97 5.26
CA LEU A 65 4.43 23.94 5.07
C LEU A 65 4.72 24.18 3.58
N GLU A 66 4.79 23.13 2.76
CA GLU A 66 4.97 23.26 1.30
C GLU A 66 3.82 24.05 0.67
N LEU A 67 2.59 23.81 1.12
CA LEU A 67 1.42 24.55 0.70
C LEU A 67 1.50 26.02 1.11
N LEU A 68 1.89 26.32 2.36
CA LEU A 68 2.07 27.70 2.82
C LEU A 68 3.10 28.45 1.97
N GLU A 69 4.25 27.83 1.69
CA GLU A 69 5.29 28.41 0.82
C GLU A 69 4.74 28.69 -0.59
N HIS A 70 3.98 27.74 -1.15
CA HIS A 70 3.33 27.93 -2.45
C HIS A 70 2.33 29.10 -2.44
N LEU A 71 1.48 29.19 -1.41
CA LEU A 71 0.46 30.25 -1.28
C LEU A 71 1.07 31.64 -1.01
N GLN A 72 2.26 31.71 -0.42
CA GLN A 72 3.00 32.96 -0.26
C GLN A 72 3.66 33.42 -1.56
N GLY A 73 4.03 32.47 -2.44
CA GLY A 73 4.62 32.75 -3.75
C GLY A 73 3.60 32.99 -4.86
N ASN A 74 2.33 32.64 -4.64
CA ASN A 74 1.27 32.72 -5.63
C ASN A 74 -0.01 33.31 -5.04
N ASP A 75 -0.45 34.45 -5.57
CA ASP A 75 -1.63 35.18 -5.10
C ASP A 75 -2.94 34.79 -5.80
N THR A 76 -2.97 33.82 -6.72
CA THR A 76 -4.19 33.42 -7.44
C THR A 76 -5.33 33.00 -6.52
N TRP A 77 -5.01 32.44 -5.34
CA TRP A 77 -6.02 32.03 -4.37
C TRP A 77 -6.84 33.19 -3.81
N LYS A 78 -6.32 34.43 -3.86
CA LYS A 78 -7.03 35.63 -3.42
C LYS A 78 -8.21 35.97 -4.33
N THR A 79 -8.20 35.51 -5.59
CA THR A 79 -9.27 35.78 -6.56
C THR A 79 -10.08 34.54 -6.91
N GLU A 80 -9.45 33.37 -6.95
CA GLU A 80 -10.07 32.12 -7.44
C GLU A 80 -10.46 31.16 -6.30
N GLY A 81 -10.03 31.43 -5.06
CA GLY A 81 -10.14 30.47 -3.96
C GLY A 81 -9.06 29.39 -4.02
N LEU A 82 -9.23 28.31 -3.26
CA LEU A 82 -8.23 27.26 -3.15
C LEU A 82 -8.87 25.87 -3.06
N ILE A 83 -8.40 24.94 -3.90
CA ILE A 83 -8.74 23.53 -3.75
C ILE A 83 -7.68 22.86 -2.89
N ILE A 84 -8.11 22.26 -1.78
CA ILE A 84 -7.22 21.57 -0.84
C ILE A 84 -7.70 20.16 -0.59
N GLY A 85 -6.79 19.21 -0.40
CA GLY A 85 -7.16 17.83 -0.11
C GLY A 85 -6.04 17.07 0.56
N SER A 86 -6.35 15.85 0.99
CA SER A 86 -5.38 14.92 1.54
C SER A 86 -4.49 14.34 0.43
N PRO A 87 -3.17 14.59 0.46
CA PRO A 87 -2.25 13.99 -0.50
C PRO A 87 -2.26 12.46 -0.38
N ALA A 88 -2.37 11.79 -1.52
CA ALA A 88 -2.38 10.33 -1.61
C ALA A 88 -1.59 9.87 -2.84
N PHE A 89 -0.92 8.72 -2.73
CA PHE A 89 -0.28 8.09 -3.88
C PHE A 89 -1.25 7.07 -4.50
N GLN A 90 -1.65 7.30 -5.74
CA GLN A 90 -2.49 6.39 -6.51
C GLN A 90 -1.62 5.49 -7.37
N LEU A 91 -1.66 4.18 -7.09
CA LEU A 91 -1.01 3.18 -7.93
C LEU A 91 -1.78 3.01 -9.22
N SER A 92 -1.10 3.14 -10.36
CA SER A 92 -1.70 2.92 -11.67
C SER A 92 -2.01 1.43 -11.81
N SER A 93 -3.29 1.05 -11.74
CA SER A 93 -3.72 -0.30 -12.10
C SER A 93 -3.82 -0.39 -13.62
N ASN A 94 -2.69 -0.27 -14.32
CA ASN A 94 -2.67 -0.55 -15.75
C ASN A 94 -2.77 -2.06 -15.93
N ASN A 95 -4.00 -2.51 -16.15
CA ASN A 95 -4.44 -3.89 -16.37
C ASN A 95 -3.97 -4.47 -17.73
N THR A 96 -2.81 -4.03 -18.23
CA THR A 96 -2.20 -4.60 -19.43
C THR A 96 -1.33 -5.77 -19.01
N ASN A 97 -1.65 -6.96 -19.50
CA ASN A 97 -1.04 -8.29 -19.24
C ASN A 97 0.49 -8.41 -19.46
N THR A 98 1.21 -7.31 -19.54
CA THR A 98 2.67 -7.23 -19.58
C THR A 98 3.17 -6.79 -18.20
N PRO A 99 4.00 -7.59 -17.51
CA PRO A 99 4.64 -7.20 -16.27
C PRO A 99 5.61 -6.05 -16.55
N SER A 100 5.12 -4.81 -16.42
CA SER A 100 5.97 -3.62 -16.41
C SER A 100 6.72 -3.59 -15.08
N THR A 101 8.05 -3.52 -15.16
CA THR A 101 8.95 -3.35 -14.00
C THR A 101 8.90 -1.94 -13.41
N LYS A 102 8.18 -0.99 -14.03
CA LYS A 102 7.96 0.34 -13.47
C LYS A 102 6.62 0.34 -12.72
N LEU A 103 6.68 0.29 -11.40
CA LEU A 103 5.60 0.71 -10.51
C LEU A 103 5.36 2.20 -10.76
N GLY A 104 4.52 2.51 -11.75
CA GLY A 104 4.03 3.86 -11.99
C GLY A 104 2.93 4.19 -10.99
N GLY A 105 2.99 5.35 -10.39
CA GLY A 105 1.90 5.93 -9.62
C GLY A 105 1.96 7.44 -9.66
N GLU A 106 0.85 8.08 -9.35
CA GLU A 106 0.67 9.52 -9.39
C GLU A 106 0.29 10.02 -7.99
N LEU A 107 0.81 11.21 -7.62
CA LEU A 107 0.35 11.92 -6.44
C LEU A 107 -0.97 12.62 -6.78
N VAL A 108 -2.03 12.27 -6.04
CA VAL A 108 -3.37 12.82 -6.21
C VAL A 108 -3.88 13.40 -4.89
N LEU A 109 -4.81 14.35 -4.97
CA LEU A 109 -5.51 14.87 -3.80
C LEU A 109 -6.83 14.11 -3.62
N LYS A 110 -7.00 13.49 -2.45
CA LYS A 110 -8.27 12.89 -2.00
C LYS A 110 -9.01 13.86 -1.08
N ASN A 111 -10.32 13.64 -0.91
CA ASN A 111 -11.15 14.43 0.01
C ASN A 111 -10.99 15.94 -0.23
N GLN A 112 -11.11 16.36 -1.49
CA GLN A 112 -10.91 17.74 -1.87
C GLN A 112 -12.03 18.63 -1.28
N ILE A 113 -11.63 19.78 -0.77
CA ILE A 113 -12.50 20.85 -0.26
C ILE A 113 -12.16 22.09 -1.07
N GLU A 114 -13.19 22.73 -1.63
CA GLU A 114 -13.07 24.00 -2.32
C GLU A 114 -13.27 25.13 -1.31
N LEU A 115 -12.22 25.91 -1.08
CA LEU A 115 -12.25 27.05 -0.18
C LEU A 115 -12.50 28.32 -1.00
N GLY A 116 -13.52 29.10 -0.60
CA GLY A 116 -13.68 30.47 -1.09
C GLY A 116 -12.51 31.36 -0.67
N THR A 117 -12.42 32.56 -1.24
CA THR A 117 -11.30 33.50 -1.00
C THR A 117 -11.09 33.81 0.49
N ASP A 118 -12.17 34.03 1.23
CA ASP A 118 -12.13 34.37 2.66
C ASP A 118 -11.66 33.17 3.52
N GLN A 119 -12.09 31.97 3.14
CA GLN A 119 -11.67 30.72 3.79
C GLN A 119 -10.20 30.40 3.48
N ALA A 120 -9.78 30.61 2.23
CA ALA A 120 -8.40 30.46 1.80
C ALA A 120 -7.48 31.45 2.54
N GLN A 121 -7.93 32.71 2.70
CA GLN A 121 -7.20 33.70 3.51
C GLN A 121 -7.07 33.23 4.97
N THR A 122 -8.16 32.77 5.57
CA THR A 122 -8.17 32.25 6.95
C THR A 122 -7.22 31.06 7.10
N LEU A 123 -7.16 30.17 6.11
CA LEU A 123 -6.21 29.07 6.07
C LEU A 123 -4.75 29.58 6.05
N VAL A 124 -4.42 30.54 5.17
CA VAL A 124 -3.06 31.09 5.06
C VAL A 124 -2.63 31.75 6.37
N GLU A 125 -3.51 32.54 6.98
CA GLU A 125 -3.28 33.19 8.28
C GLU A 125 -3.06 32.14 9.38
N PHE A 126 -3.89 31.09 9.41
CA PHE A 126 -3.75 29.97 10.34
C PHE A 126 -2.41 29.25 10.18
N LEU A 127 -2.06 28.85 8.95
CA LEU A 127 -0.80 28.15 8.66
C LEU A 127 0.41 29.01 9.02
N SER A 128 0.36 30.30 8.73
CA SER A 128 1.42 31.26 9.07
C SER A 128 1.57 31.39 10.60
N ALA A 129 0.47 31.49 11.33
CA ALA A 129 0.48 31.56 12.80
C ALA A 129 1.04 30.27 13.44
N GLN A 130 0.84 29.12 12.80
CA GLN A 130 1.27 27.81 13.30
C GLN A 130 2.58 27.30 12.69
N GLU A 131 3.28 28.10 11.87
CA GLU A 131 4.42 27.66 11.07
C GLU A 131 5.52 26.98 11.91
N ASN A 132 5.87 27.57 13.05
CA ASN A 132 6.89 27.01 13.96
C ASN A 132 6.46 25.66 14.53
N LEU A 133 5.17 25.50 14.84
CA LEU A 133 4.63 24.26 15.37
C LEU A 133 4.59 23.18 14.29
N LEU A 134 4.20 23.55 13.06
CA LEU A 134 4.25 22.65 11.90
C LEU A 134 5.68 22.21 11.58
N LYS A 135 6.67 23.09 11.67
CA LYS A 135 8.10 22.74 11.53
C LYS A 135 8.52 21.69 12.57
N LEU A 136 8.07 21.86 13.82
CA LEU A 136 8.32 20.90 14.88
C LEU A 136 7.65 19.55 14.62
N ILE A 137 6.35 19.52 14.26
CA ILE A 137 5.64 18.27 13.91
C ILE A 137 6.33 17.58 12.72
N SER A 138 6.69 18.32 11.68
CA SER A 138 7.38 17.80 10.49
C SER A 138 8.71 17.13 10.85
N SER A 139 9.45 17.67 11.82
CA SER A 139 10.67 17.03 12.30
C SER A 139 10.41 15.71 13.03
N TYR A 140 9.36 15.63 13.85
CA TYR A 140 8.94 14.39 14.51
C TYR A 140 8.47 13.34 13.51
N ASP A 141 7.63 13.72 12.55
CA ASP A 141 7.13 12.82 11.52
C ASP A 141 8.28 12.22 10.69
N LYS A 142 9.31 13.01 10.38
CA LYS A 142 10.53 12.54 9.68
C LYS A 142 11.31 11.50 10.49
N GLU A 143 11.47 11.73 11.80
CA GLU A 143 12.17 10.78 12.67
C GLU A 143 11.35 9.50 12.88
N ASP A 144 10.04 9.60 13.08
CA ASP A 144 9.14 8.45 13.19
C ASP A 144 9.16 7.61 11.89
N ALA A 145 9.12 8.26 10.72
CA ALA A 145 9.23 7.59 9.42
C ALA A 145 10.57 6.87 9.25
N LYS A 146 11.68 7.51 9.65
CA LYS A 146 13.01 6.90 9.65
C LYS A 146 13.10 5.68 10.57
N GLN A 147 12.52 5.77 11.76
CA GLN A 147 12.47 4.64 12.70
C GLN A 147 11.63 3.48 12.15
N ALA A 148 10.47 3.77 11.56
CA ALA A 148 9.62 2.77 10.91
C ALA A 148 10.36 2.07 9.76
N LEU A 149 11.04 2.84 8.91
CA LEU A 149 11.83 2.30 7.79
C LEU A 149 12.99 1.42 8.30
N ASN A 150 13.69 1.85 9.34
CA ASN A 150 14.74 1.04 9.98
C ASN A 150 14.20 -0.29 10.53
N LYS A 151 13.00 -0.31 11.11
CA LYS A 151 12.34 -1.55 11.55
C LYS A 151 12.06 -2.48 10.37
N VAL A 152 11.57 -1.96 9.25
CA VAL A 152 11.33 -2.75 8.02
C VAL A 152 12.64 -3.36 7.50
N PHE A 153 13.73 -2.60 7.42
CA PHE A 153 15.02 -3.13 7.00
C PHE A 153 15.55 -4.23 7.93
N ARG A 154 15.37 -4.08 9.24
CA ARG A 154 15.72 -5.13 10.21
C ARG A 154 14.93 -6.42 9.95
N LEU A 155 13.62 -6.31 9.74
CA LEU A 155 12.76 -7.46 9.42
C LEU A 155 13.19 -8.16 8.13
N ILE A 156 13.54 -7.41 7.07
CA ILE A 156 14.05 -7.96 5.82
C ILE A 156 15.38 -8.69 6.05
N ALA A 157 16.29 -8.09 6.82
CA ALA A 157 17.58 -8.69 7.15
C ALA A 157 17.43 -9.97 7.99
N ASP A 158 16.54 -9.96 8.99
CA ASP A 158 16.20 -11.12 9.82
C ASP A 158 15.61 -12.26 8.99
N TYR A 159 14.66 -11.94 8.10
CA TYR A 159 14.11 -12.91 7.17
C TYR A 159 15.21 -13.51 6.28
N GLY A 160 16.07 -12.67 5.71
CA GLY A 160 17.21 -13.11 4.90
C GLY A 160 18.19 -14.02 5.65
N ARG A 161 18.45 -13.76 6.93
CA ARG A 161 19.25 -14.65 7.81
C ARG A 161 18.57 -16.00 7.99
N LYS A 162 17.30 -16.01 8.39
CA LYS A 162 16.51 -17.24 8.58
C LYS A 162 16.43 -18.11 7.33
N VAL A 163 16.31 -17.49 6.16
CA VAL A 163 16.29 -18.21 4.87
C VAL A 163 17.65 -18.87 4.57
N ARG A 164 18.77 -18.22 4.92
CA ARG A 164 20.13 -18.79 4.75
C ARG A 164 20.42 -19.92 5.73
N GLU A 165 20.05 -19.76 6.99
CA GLU A 165 20.24 -20.77 8.04
C GLU A 165 19.47 -22.06 7.71
N ARG A 166 18.20 -21.94 7.29
CA ARG A 166 17.40 -23.08 6.82
C ARG A 166 17.99 -23.78 5.61
N LYS A 167 18.76 -23.07 4.77
CA LYS A 167 19.42 -23.66 3.60
C LYS A 167 20.58 -24.58 4.01
N GLY A 168 21.22 -24.32 5.15
CA GLY A 168 22.20 -25.22 5.77
C GLY A 168 21.55 -26.47 6.35
N ASP A 169 20.36 -26.35 6.93
CA ASP A 169 19.62 -27.51 7.47
C ASP A 169 18.96 -28.37 6.37
N ILE A 170 18.62 -27.79 5.20
CA ILE A 170 18.04 -28.53 4.06
C ILE A 170 19.06 -29.50 3.44
N GLU A 171 20.37 -29.30 3.60
CA GLU A 171 21.39 -30.27 3.17
C GLU A 171 21.44 -31.52 4.07
N LEU A 172 20.80 -31.50 5.25
CA LEU A 172 20.77 -32.62 6.21
C LEU A 172 19.40 -33.31 6.32
N ILE A 173 18.38 -32.88 5.55
CA ILE A 173 17.12 -33.62 5.46
C ILE A 173 17.31 -34.77 4.47
N GLU A 174 17.79 -35.89 5.01
CA GLU A 174 17.68 -37.23 4.42
C GLU A 174 16.32 -37.42 3.72
N ASN A 175 16.36 -37.56 2.39
CA ASN A 175 15.66 -38.55 1.56
C ASN A 175 14.33 -39.18 2.07
N LYS A 176 13.44 -38.44 2.72
CA LYS A 176 12.03 -38.80 2.73
C LYS A 176 11.39 -38.15 1.53
N GLU A 177 11.31 -38.91 0.43
CA GLU A 177 10.55 -38.51 -0.76
C GLU A 177 9.19 -37.96 -0.30
N PRO A 178 8.93 -36.64 -0.46
CA PRO A 178 7.65 -36.09 -0.08
C PRO A 178 6.59 -36.80 -0.91
N LYS A 179 5.60 -37.41 -0.26
CA LYS A 179 4.42 -37.92 -0.95
C LYS A 179 3.72 -36.71 -1.59
N VAL A 180 3.96 -36.50 -2.87
CA VAL A 180 3.37 -35.40 -3.64
C VAL A 180 1.91 -35.73 -3.88
N ILE A 181 1.03 -35.11 -3.09
CA ILE A 181 -0.42 -35.27 -3.25
C ILE A 181 -0.92 -34.20 -4.24
N PRO A 182 -1.67 -34.56 -5.30
CA PRO A 182 -2.27 -33.59 -6.20
C PRO A 182 -3.29 -32.71 -5.48
N THR A 183 -3.44 -31.48 -5.96
CA THR A 183 -4.47 -30.54 -5.51
C THR A 183 -5.80 -30.91 -6.19
N SER A 184 -6.80 -31.29 -5.39
CA SER A 184 -8.14 -31.58 -5.89
C SER A 184 -8.95 -30.30 -6.08
N ILE A 185 -9.49 -30.12 -7.28
CA ILE A 185 -10.41 -29.04 -7.67
C ILE A 185 -11.71 -29.72 -8.15
N PRO A 186 -12.90 -29.10 -8.12
CA PRO A 186 -14.16 -29.76 -8.51
C PRO A 186 -14.17 -30.42 -9.90
N ARG A 187 -13.24 -30.05 -10.80
CA ARG A 187 -13.11 -30.62 -12.15
C ARG A 187 -12.05 -31.72 -12.29
N GLY A 188 -11.31 -32.06 -11.23
CA GLY A 188 -10.29 -33.10 -11.27
C GLY A 188 -9.13 -32.90 -10.29
N SER A 189 -8.14 -33.78 -10.41
CA SER A 189 -6.90 -33.74 -9.62
C SER A 189 -5.78 -33.11 -10.45
N TYR A 190 -5.12 -32.10 -9.91
CA TYR A 190 -4.11 -31.33 -10.64
C TYR A 190 -2.80 -31.22 -9.85
N PHE A 191 -1.71 -31.12 -10.58
CA PHE A 191 -0.38 -30.83 -10.06
C PHE A 191 0.03 -29.43 -10.50
N THR A 192 0.55 -28.63 -9.57
CA THR A 192 1.32 -27.43 -9.94
C THR A 192 2.59 -27.84 -10.68
N VAL A 193 3.17 -26.91 -11.44
CA VAL A 193 4.48 -27.12 -12.11
C VAL A 193 5.55 -27.65 -11.14
N TYR A 194 5.55 -27.17 -9.89
CA TYR A 194 6.50 -27.61 -8.87
C TYR A 194 6.27 -29.06 -8.44
N GLN A 195 5.02 -29.44 -8.18
CA GLN A 195 4.67 -30.81 -7.82
C GLN A 195 4.95 -31.78 -8.99
N ALA A 196 4.61 -31.41 -10.22
CA ALA A 196 4.90 -32.24 -11.39
C ALA A 196 6.41 -32.45 -11.58
N ALA A 197 7.23 -31.42 -11.29
CA ALA A 197 8.68 -31.52 -11.31
C ALA A 197 9.20 -32.55 -10.30
N GLN A 198 8.62 -32.58 -9.09
CA GLN A 198 8.94 -33.57 -8.06
C GLN A 198 8.57 -35.00 -8.50
N VAL A 199 7.35 -35.19 -9.03
CA VAL A 199 6.88 -36.50 -9.52
C VAL A 199 7.78 -37.02 -10.65
N CYS A 200 8.17 -36.16 -11.58
CA CYS A 200 9.00 -36.53 -12.73
C CYS A 200 10.50 -36.60 -12.41
N LYS A 201 10.93 -36.25 -11.20
CA LYS A 201 12.34 -36.10 -10.79
C LYS A 201 13.14 -35.18 -11.75
N VAL A 202 12.55 -34.04 -12.12
CA VAL A 202 13.16 -33.00 -12.99
C VAL A 202 12.99 -31.61 -12.40
N THR A 203 13.55 -30.59 -13.06
CA THR A 203 13.38 -29.19 -12.65
C THR A 203 12.07 -28.59 -13.15
N SER A 204 11.50 -27.64 -12.41
CA SER A 204 10.33 -26.84 -12.87
C SER A 204 10.57 -26.14 -14.21
N LYS A 205 11.83 -25.80 -14.53
CA LYS A 205 12.22 -25.22 -15.82
C LYS A 205 12.01 -26.20 -16.98
N GLN A 206 12.35 -27.48 -16.76
CA GLN A 206 12.12 -28.55 -17.74
C GLN A 206 10.62 -28.81 -17.94
N ILE A 207 9.83 -28.86 -16.87
CA ILE A 207 8.36 -28.98 -16.98
C ILE A 207 7.79 -27.84 -17.84
N ARG A 208 8.15 -26.58 -17.56
CA ARG A 208 7.70 -25.42 -18.35
C ARG A 208 8.18 -25.47 -19.80
N ALA A 209 9.35 -26.05 -20.07
CA ALA A 209 9.83 -26.24 -21.43
C ALA A 209 8.98 -27.29 -22.17
N TRP A 210 8.62 -28.40 -21.52
CA TRP A 210 7.73 -29.42 -22.10
C TRP A 210 6.34 -28.87 -22.40
N ILE A 211 5.79 -28.04 -21.52
CA ILE A 211 4.51 -27.35 -21.76
C ILE A 211 4.62 -26.41 -22.97
N ARG A 212 5.69 -25.61 -23.05
CA ARG A 212 5.93 -24.71 -24.20
C ARG A 212 6.13 -25.45 -25.52
N MET A 213 6.72 -26.64 -25.48
CA MET A 213 6.90 -27.50 -26.66
C MET A 213 5.63 -28.30 -27.01
N GLY A 214 4.53 -28.14 -26.28
CA GLY A 214 3.30 -28.92 -26.48
C GLY A 214 3.43 -30.40 -26.12
N LYS A 215 4.51 -30.80 -25.42
CA LYS A 215 4.74 -32.20 -25.02
C LYS A 215 3.91 -32.61 -23.81
N LEU A 216 3.53 -31.65 -22.97
CA LEU A 216 2.74 -31.84 -21.76
C LEU A 216 1.62 -30.78 -21.73
N GLU A 217 0.37 -31.25 -21.68
CA GLU A 217 -0.81 -30.37 -21.60
C GLU A 217 -0.94 -29.74 -20.20
N ALA A 218 -1.27 -28.45 -20.15
CA ALA A 218 -1.45 -27.70 -18.92
C ALA A 218 -2.52 -26.63 -19.08
N LEU A 219 -3.12 -26.23 -17.96
CA LEU A 219 -4.10 -25.15 -17.86
C LEU A 219 -3.50 -24.00 -17.07
N ASP A 220 -3.71 -22.76 -17.51
CA ASP A 220 -3.35 -21.57 -16.74
C ASP A 220 -4.60 -21.04 -16.02
N LEU A 221 -4.63 -21.14 -14.69
CA LEU A 221 -5.75 -20.69 -13.89
C LEU A 221 -5.40 -19.39 -13.14
N PRO A 222 -6.28 -18.37 -13.17
CA PRO A 222 -6.11 -17.16 -12.38
C PRO A 222 -5.91 -17.49 -10.88
N GLY A 223 -4.84 -16.98 -10.29
CA GLY A 223 -4.49 -17.17 -8.88
C GLY A 223 -3.79 -18.49 -8.52
N LEU A 224 -3.89 -19.52 -9.35
CA LEU A 224 -3.23 -20.82 -9.15
C LEU A 224 -2.05 -21.04 -10.11
N GLY A 225 -1.98 -20.24 -11.18
CA GLY A 225 -0.98 -20.35 -12.24
C GLY A 225 -1.15 -21.62 -13.06
N ILE A 226 -0.04 -22.07 -13.65
CA ILE A 226 -0.02 -23.25 -14.52
C ILE A 226 -0.16 -24.53 -13.70
N ILE A 227 -1.19 -25.30 -14.02
CA ILE A 227 -1.50 -26.62 -13.44
C ILE A 227 -1.60 -27.69 -14.52
N ILE A 228 -1.29 -28.92 -14.15
CA ILE A 228 -1.26 -30.10 -15.03
C ILE A 228 -2.23 -31.12 -14.46
N GLU A 229 -3.16 -31.62 -15.27
CA GLU A 229 -4.07 -32.66 -14.84
C GLU A 229 -3.32 -33.97 -14.55
N ALA A 230 -3.68 -34.65 -13.47
CA ALA A 230 -2.99 -35.86 -13.02
C ALA A 230 -2.97 -36.96 -14.10
N GLY A 231 -4.07 -37.15 -14.83
CA GLY A 231 -4.15 -38.11 -15.94
C GLY A 231 -3.14 -37.79 -17.04
N LYS A 232 -3.06 -36.52 -17.46
CA LYS A 232 -2.13 -36.04 -18.50
C LYS A 232 -0.68 -36.18 -18.09
N LEU A 233 -0.37 -35.97 -16.81
CA LEU A 233 0.99 -36.18 -16.30
C LEU A 233 1.39 -37.66 -16.32
N ASN A 234 0.47 -38.57 -15.98
CA ASN A 234 0.72 -40.01 -16.02
C ASN A 234 0.91 -40.51 -17.46
N GLU A 235 0.02 -40.13 -18.39
CA GLU A 235 0.15 -40.44 -19.82
C GLU A 235 1.51 -39.98 -20.38
N PHE A 236 1.96 -38.79 -19.98
CA PHE A 236 3.26 -38.27 -20.38
C PHE A 236 4.43 -39.11 -19.86
N LEU A 237 4.35 -39.59 -18.61
CA LEU A 237 5.38 -40.45 -18.00
C LEU A 237 5.45 -41.81 -18.71
N ASP A 238 4.31 -42.43 -18.99
CA ASP A 238 4.23 -43.73 -19.66
C ASP A 238 4.83 -43.67 -21.07
N ARG A 239 4.54 -42.60 -21.82
CA ARG A 239 5.14 -42.36 -23.14
C ARG A 239 6.66 -42.24 -23.04
N ARG A 240 7.17 -41.51 -22.04
CA ARG A 240 8.62 -41.30 -21.88
C ARG A 240 9.36 -42.59 -21.51
N ILE A 241 8.75 -43.46 -20.71
CA ILE A 241 9.30 -44.78 -20.37
C ILE A 241 9.35 -45.65 -21.62
N SER A 242 8.30 -45.61 -22.45
CA SER A 242 8.23 -46.38 -23.70
C SER A 242 9.25 -45.93 -24.75
N GLU A 243 9.58 -44.63 -24.79
CA GLU A 243 10.61 -44.07 -25.70
C GLU A 243 12.06 -44.30 -25.23
N SER A 244 12.26 -44.71 -23.97
CA SER A 244 13.59 -44.93 -23.38
C SER A 244 14.06 -46.39 -23.40
N ASN A 245 13.19 -47.32 -23.84
CA ASN A 245 13.46 -48.74 -24.02
C ASN A 245 13.52 -49.08 -25.52
#